data_AF-A0A8T3VFQ8-F1
#
_entry.id   AF-A0A8T3VFQ8-F1
#
_cell.length_a   1.000
_cell.length_b   1.000
_cell.length_c   1.000
_cell.angle_alpha   90.00
_cell.angle_beta   90.00
_cell.angle_gamma   90.00
#
_symmetry.space_group_name_H-M   'P 1'
#
loop_
_entity.id
_entity.type
_entity.pdbx_description
1 polymer ?
#
loop_
_entity_poly.entity_id
_entity_poly.type
_entity_poly.pdbx_seq_one_letter_code
_entity_poly.pdbx_strand_id
1 'polypeptide(L)'
;MIGKDVIKSEPIPSSKVKEIIEDFADTNELNYEQNLTLNHLARFRRYSAEDAEEIYEKLQDEFGLRDKVAVHIVDLVPLDLADMRLIFAKEPTKTTKEDMEKILEMLEQYDYIE
;
A
#
# COMPACT_ATOMS: atom_id res chain seq x y z
N MET A 1 1.82 14.43 -20.31
CA MET A 1 1.03 13.20 -20.58
C MET A 1 2.01 12.19 -21.15
N ILE A 2 2.02 10.95 -20.64
CA ILE A 2 2.86 9.89 -21.20
C ILE A 2 2.02 9.19 -22.27
N GLY A 3 2.48 9.18 -23.52
CA GLY A 3 1.71 8.65 -24.65
C GLY A 3 0.56 9.56 -25.12
N LYS A 4 -0.37 8.99 -25.89
CA LYS A 4 -1.54 9.71 -26.46
C LYS A 4 -2.72 9.75 -25.50
N ASP A 5 -3.04 8.63 -24.85
CA ASP A 5 -4.17 8.48 -23.93
C ASP A 5 -3.79 7.52 -22.80
N VAL A 6 -4.35 7.74 -21.60
CA VAL A 6 -4.22 6.81 -20.46
C VAL A 6 -5.45 5.90 -20.45
N ILE A 7 -5.24 4.61 -20.72
CA ILE A 7 -6.31 3.60 -20.78
C ILE A 7 -6.70 3.14 -19.37
N LYS A 8 -5.71 2.96 -18.49
CA LYS A 8 -5.88 2.49 -17.11
C LYS A 8 -4.80 3.10 -16.23
N SER A 9 -5.15 3.43 -14.99
CA SER A 9 -4.23 3.86 -13.96
C SER A 9 -4.78 3.41 -12.62
N GLU A 10 -4.00 2.61 -11.90
CA GLU A 10 -4.33 2.08 -10.58
C GLU A 10 -3.19 2.39 -9.62
N PRO A 11 -3.48 2.70 -8.34
CA PRO A 11 -2.44 2.83 -7.34
C PRO A 11 -1.83 1.46 -7.04
N ILE A 12 -0.55 1.43 -6.69
CA ILE A 12 0.15 0.21 -6.26
C ILE A 12 0.79 0.46 -4.88
N PRO A 13 0.86 -0.57 -4.01
CA PRO A 13 1.55 -0.47 -2.73
C PRO A 13 3.04 -0.15 -2.87
N SER A 14 3.59 0.54 -1.88
CA SER A 14 5.00 0.90 -1.77
C SER A 14 5.94 -0.32 -1.83
N SER A 15 5.53 -1.47 -1.27
CA SER A 15 6.27 -2.73 -1.40
C SER A 15 6.41 -3.16 -2.86
N LYS A 16 5.36 -3.01 -3.68
CA LYS A 16 5.40 -3.31 -5.12
C LYS A 16 6.25 -2.30 -5.89
N VAL A 17 6.18 -1.02 -5.52
CA VAL A 17 7.04 0.03 -6.10
C VAL A 17 8.51 -0.30 -5.85
N LYS A 18 8.85 -0.77 -4.64
CA LYS A 18 10.22 -1.13 -4.28
C LYS A 18 10.75 -2.27 -5.17
N GLU A 19 9.99 -3.35 -5.29
CA GLU A 19 10.31 -4.49 -6.17
C GLU A 19 10.57 -4.01 -7.61
N ILE A 20 9.67 -3.19 -8.17
CA ILE A 20 9.81 -2.67 -9.55
C ILE A 20 11.10 -1.85 -9.73
N ILE A 21 11.48 -1.03 -8.74
CA ILE A 21 12.69 -0.21 -8.84
C ILE A 21 13.96 -1.06 -8.66
N GLU A 22 13.94 -2.06 -7.77
CA GLU A 22 15.05 -3.01 -7.57
C GLU A 22 15.28 -3.86 -8.84
N ASP A 23 14.22 -4.43 -9.42
CA ASP A 23 14.29 -5.18 -10.68
C ASP A 23 14.82 -4.31 -11.83
N PHE A 24 14.43 -3.03 -11.88
CA PHE A 24 14.93 -2.10 -12.88
C PHE A 24 16.42 -1.81 -12.68
N ALA A 25 16.88 -1.72 -11.42
CA ALA A 25 18.27 -1.46 -11.06
C ALA A 25 19.22 -2.62 -11.39
N ASP A 26 18.73 -3.86 -11.46
CA ASP A 26 19.52 -5.04 -11.83
C ASP A 26 20.16 -4.92 -13.22
N THR A 27 19.54 -4.15 -14.12
CA THR A 27 19.99 -4.00 -15.51
C THR A 27 20.23 -2.55 -15.93
N ASN A 28 19.88 -1.56 -15.09
CA ASN A 28 19.97 -0.15 -15.42
C ASN A 28 20.54 0.67 -14.26
N GLU A 29 21.24 1.75 -14.59
CA GLU A 29 21.64 2.74 -13.59
C GLU A 29 20.44 3.59 -13.19
N LEU A 30 20.13 3.64 -11.89
CA LEU A 30 19.07 4.49 -11.35
C LEU A 30 19.49 5.96 -11.41
N ASN A 31 18.56 6.83 -11.82
CA ASN A 31 18.76 8.27 -11.70
C ASN A 31 18.65 8.74 -10.24
N TYR A 32 18.89 10.04 -10.01
CA TYR A 32 18.91 10.60 -8.65
C TYR A 32 17.57 10.44 -7.93
N GLU A 33 16.45 10.77 -8.58
CA GLU A 33 15.12 10.66 -8.01
C GLU A 33 14.73 9.21 -7.71
N GLN A 34 15.05 8.27 -8.60
CA GLN A 34 14.83 6.83 -8.39
C GLN A 34 15.62 6.31 -7.19
N ASN A 35 16.88 6.71 -7.04
CA ASN A 35 17.68 6.40 -5.86
C ASN A 35 17.06 6.98 -4.59
N LEU A 36 16.57 8.22 -4.62
CA LEU A 36 15.87 8.82 -3.47
C LEU A 36 14.59 8.04 -3.12
N THR A 37 13.82 7.63 -4.13
CA THR A 37 12.62 6.81 -3.92
C THR A 37 12.97 5.47 -3.29
N LEU A 38 13.98 4.75 -3.80
CA LEU A 38 14.40 3.48 -3.21
C LEU A 38 14.87 3.65 -1.76
N ASN A 39 15.64 4.71 -1.48
CA ASN A 39 16.06 5.07 -0.13
C ASN A 39 14.88 5.39 0.81
N HIS A 40 13.83 6.04 0.30
CA HIS A 40 12.60 6.28 1.05
C HIS A 40 11.90 4.96 1.37
N LEU A 41 11.69 4.11 0.36
CA LEU A 41 10.97 2.84 0.49
C LEU A 41 11.68 1.85 1.43
N ALA A 42 13.00 1.92 1.55
CA ALA A 42 13.78 1.07 2.45
C ALA A 42 13.75 1.49 3.93
N ARG A 43 13.11 2.60 4.30
CA ARG A 43 13.12 3.14 5.67
C ARG A 43 11.87 2.83 6.49
N PHE A 44 10.79 2.41 5.85
CA PHE A 44 9.51 2.21 6.50
C PHE A 44 9.25 0.73 6.67
N ARG A 45 8.62 0.41 7.81
CA ARG A 45 7.96 -0.87 8.04
C ARG A 45 6.98 -1.10 6.91
N ARG A 46 7.01 -2.29 6.33
CA ARG A 46 6.17 -2.66 5.20
C ARG A 46 5.92 -4.17 5.22
N TYR A 47 4.94 -4.62 4.45
CA TYR A 47 4.75 -6.03 4.16
C TYR A 47 5.69 -6.47 3.03
N SER A 48 5.87 -7.78 2.85
CA SER A 48 6.49 -8.30 1.62
C SER A 48 5.66 -7.89 0.38
N ALA A 49 6.22 -7.96 -0.83
CA ALA A 49 5.45 -7.64 -2.03
C ALA A 49 4.24 -8.57 -2.22
N GLU A 50 4.41 -9.85 -1.88
CA GLU A 50 3.37 -10.88 -1.94
C GLU A 50 2.27 -10.62 -0.90
N ASP A 51 2.63 -10.42 0.37
CA ASP A 51 1.66 -10.11 1.43
C ASP A 51 0.93 -8.78 1.16
N ALA A 52 1.65 -7.76 0.66
CA ALA A 52 1.05 -6.48 0.32
C ALA A 52 -0.03 -6.61 -0.77
N GLU A 53 0.19 -7.48 -1.75
CA GLU A 53 -0.76 -7.76 -2.83
C GLU A 53 -1.96 -8.56 -2.30
N GLU A 54 -1.72 -9.59 -1.48
CA GLU A 54 -2.80 -10.37 -0.86
C GLU A 54 -3.69 -9.52 0.07
N ILE A 55 -3.09 -8.70 0.93
CA ILE A 55 -3.82 -7.80 1.83
C ILE A 55 -4.64 -6.80 1.01
N TYR A 56 -4.04 -6.22 -0.04
CA TYR A 56 -4.72 -5.28 -0.92
C TYR A 56 -5.98 -5.90 -1.55
N GLU A 57 -5.88 -7.10 -2.10
CA GLU A 57 -7.01 -7.82 -2.69
C GLU A 57 -8.10 -8.11 -1.65
N LYS A 58 -7.74 -8.61 -0.46
CA LYS A 58 -8.71 -8.86 0.63
C LYS A 58 -9.44 -7.59 1.07
N LEU A 59 -8.74 -6.46 1.16
CA LEU A 59 -9.34 -5.17 1.50
C LEU A 59 -10.37 -4.72 0.45
N GLN A 60 -10.14 -5.02 -0.83
CA GLN A 60 -11.11 -4.74 -1.89
C GLN A 60 -12.29 -5.72 -1.87
N ASP A 61 -12.01 -7.02 -1.78
CA ASP A 61 -13.02 -8.07 -1.98
C ASP A 61 -13.93 -8.25 -0.75
N GLU A 62 -13.37 -8.22 0.46
CA GLU A 62 -14.12 -8.49 1.69
C GLU A 62 -14.76 -7.22 2.27
N PHE A 63 -14.11 -6.07 2.09
CA PHE A 63 -14.52 -4.80 2.69
C PHE A 63 -15.01 -3.76 1.68
N GLY A 64 -14.90 -4.03 0.38
CA GLY A 64 -15.34 -3.12 -0.68
C GLY A 64 -14.57 -1.80 -0.69
N LEU A 65 -13.33 -1.79 -0.20
CA LEU A 65 -12.53 -0.57 -0.13
C LEU A 65 -12.07 -0.15 -1.51
N ARG A 66 -12.03 1.17 -1.73
CA ARG A 66 -11.47 1.75 -2.95
C ARG A 66 -9.96 1.55 -2.96
N ASP A 67 -9.37 1.38 -4.14
CA ASP A 67 -7.94 1.09 -4.34
C ASP A 67 -7.03 2.01 -3.52
N LYS A 68 -7.32 3.31 -3.55
CA LYS A 68 -6.55 4.32 -2.79
C LYS A 68 -6.51 4.04 -1.29
N VAL A 69 -7.64 3.61 -0.71
CA VAL A 69 -7.74 3.36 0.73
C VAL A 69 -7.05 2.04 1.08
N ALA A 70 -7.25 1.01 0.26
CA ALA A 70 -6.59 -0.27 0.43
C ALA A 70 -5.06 -0.12 0.38
N VAL A 71 -4.53 0.58 -0.62
CA VAL A 71 -3.08 0.90 -0.72
C VAL A 71 -2.59 1.68 0.50
N HIS A 72 -3.33 2.68 0.99
CA HIS A 72 -2.94 3.41 2.19
C HIS A 72 -2.89 2.53 3.44
N ILE A 73 -3.82 1.59 3.61
CA ILE A 73 -3.79 0.65 4.75
C ILE A 73 -2.54 -0.23 4.66
N VAL A 74 -2.23 -0.77 3.48
CA VAL A 74 -1.04 -1.58 3.24
C VAL A 74 0.25 -0.79 3.52
N ASP A 75 0.34 0.45 3.04
CA ASP A 75 1.54 1.29 3.16
C ASP A 75 1.75 1.87 4.56
N LEU A 76 0.67 2.21 5.27
CA LEU A 76 0.76 2.86 6.57
C LEU A 76 0.87 1.89 7.75
N VAL A 77 0.54 0.61 7.54
CA VAL A 77 0.69 -0.44 8.55
C VAL A 77 0.00 -0.03 9.87
N PRO A 78 -1.33 0.16 9.88
CA PRO A 78 -2.05 0.64 11.06
C PRO A 78 -1.94 -0.38 12.20
N LEU A 79 -1.64 0.11 13.40
CA LEU A 79 -1.47 -0.72 14.59
C LEU A 79 -2.69 -0.70 15.51
N ASP A 80 -3.51 0.34 15.40
CA ASP A 80 -4.68 0.51 16.24
C ASP A 80 -5.84 1.26 15.57
N LEU A 81 -6.93 1.41 16.34
CA LEU A 81 -8.12 2.12 15.90
C LEU A 81 -7.91 3.62 15.67
N ALA A 82 -6.90 4.25 16.29
CA ALA A 82 -6.60 5.65 16.02
C ALA A 82 -5.99 5.80 14.62
N ASP A 83 -5.08 4.90 14.23
CA ASP A 83 -4.53 4.87 12.87
C ASP A 83 -5.63 4.66 11.83
N MET A 84 -6.52 3.69 12.06
CA MET A 84 -7.64 3.44 11.17
C MET A 84 -8.56 4.65 11.04
N ARG A 85 -8.92 5.30 12.15
CA ARG A 85 -9.73 6.53 12.11
C ARG A 85 -9.04 7.64 11.33
N LEU A 86 -7.72 7.74 11.42
CA LEU A 86 -6.96 8.75 10.68
C LEU A 86 -6.98 8.47 9.16
N ILE A 87 -6.76 7.22 8.76
CA ILE A 87 -6.84 6.78 7.35
C ILE A 87 -8.23 7.11 6.78
N PHE A 88 -9.31 6.82 7.51
CA PHE A 88 -10.68 7.06 7.07
C PHE A 88 -11.19 8.50 7.29
N ALA A 89 -10.43 9.40 7.93
CA ALA A 89 -10.92 10.71 8.36
C ALA A 89 -11.41 11.62 7.23
N LYS A 90 -10.89 11.43 6.00
CA LYS A 90 -11.25 12.19 4.80
C LYS A 90 -11.91 11.34 3.72
N GLU A 91 -12.26 10.10 4.05
CA GLU A 91 -12.94 9.20 3.13
C GLU A 91 -14.44 9.57 3.08
N PRO A 92 -15.05 9.59 1.87
CA PRO A 92 -16.44 9.99 1.70
C PRO A 92 -17.40 8.98 2.32
N THR A 93 -17.01 7.71 2.37
CA THR A 93 -17.75 6.62 2.98
C THR A 93 -17.35 6.46 4.44
N LYS A 94 -18.34 6.44 5.34
CA LYS A 94 -18.11 6.12 6.74
C LYS A 94 -17.93 4.61 6.91
N THR A 95 -16.72 4.20 7.24
CA THR A 95 -16.41 2.83 7.70
C THR A 95 -16.85 2.67 9.14
N THR A 96 -17.43 1.52 9.49
CA THR A 96 -17.88 1.26 10.86
C THR A 96 -16.68 0.94 11.76
N LYS A 97 -16.86 1.10 13.09
CA LYS A 97 -15.84 0.67 14.06
C LYS A 97 -15.59 -0.83 13.95
N GLU A 98 -16.64 -1.62 13.75
CA GLU A 98 -16.58 -3.07 13.62
C GLU A 98 -15.76 -3.50 12.41
N ASP A 99 -15.91 -2.82 11.26
CA ASP A 99 -15.10 -3.11 10.07
C ASP A 99 -13.64 -2.73 10.28
N MET A 100 -13.34 -1.61 10.96
CA MET A 100 -11.97 -1.24 11.30
C MET A 100 -11.32 -2.28 12.22
N GLU A 101 -12.04 -2.81 13.21
CA GLU A 101 -11.55 -3.86 14.11
C GLU A 101 -11.26 -5.17 13.34
N LYS A 102 -12.15 -5.56 12.43
CA LYS A 102 -11.93 -6.75 11.57
C LYS A 102 -10.74 -6.58 10.64
N ILE A 103 -10.54 -5.40 10.06
CA ILE A 103 -9.37 -5.13 9.23
C ILE A 103 -8.09 -5.27 10.07
N LEU A 104 -8.05 -4.68 11.28
CA LEU A 104 -6.88 -4.82 12.16
C LEU A 104 -6.60 -6.29 12.52
N GLU A 105 -7.64 -7.05 12.89
CA GLU A 105 -7.51 -8.50 13.17
C GLU A 105 -7.02 -9.30 11.96
N MET A 106 -7.42 -8.91 10.74
CA MET A 106 -6.91 -9.51 9.52
C MET A 106 -5.42 -9.19 9.30
N LEU A 107 -5.00 -7.94 9.54
CA LEU A 107 -3.60 -7.52 9.38
C LEU A 107 -2.65 -8.18 10.40
N GLU A 108 -3.14 -8.56 11.59
CA GLU A 108 -2.35 -9.29 12.60
C GLU A 108 -1.85 -10.66 12.11
N GLN A 109 -2.38 -11.18 11.01
CA GLN A 109 -1.97 -12.46 10.41
C GLN A 109 -0.71 -12.34 9.55
N TYR A 110 -0.24 -11.12 9.30
CA TYR A 110 0.88 -10.84 8.41
C TYR A 110 2.08 -10.28 9.18
N ASP A 111 3.26 -10.72 8.77
CA ASP A 111 4.52 -10.22 9.30
C ASP A 111 5.01 -9.00 8.52
N TYR A 112 5.75 -8.13 9.23
CA TYR A 112 6.36 -6.95 8.63
C TYR A 112 7.85 -7.16 8.41
N ILE A 113 8.37 -6.57 7.35
CA ILE A 113 9.80 -6.42 7.12
C ILE A 113 10.24 -4.99 7.48
N GLU A 114 11.41 -4.89 8.13
CA GLU A 114 12.11 -3.63 8.36
C GLU A 114 12.92 -3.22 7.11
#